data_AF-A0A6P1DIM6-F1
#
_entry.id   AF-A0A6P1DIM6-F1
#
_cell.length_a   1.000
_cell.length_b   1.000
_cell.length_c   1.000
_cell.angle_alpha   90.00
_cell.angle_beta   90.00
_cell.angle_gamma   90.00
#
_symmetry.space_group_name_H-M   'P 1'
#
loop_
_entity.id
_entity.type
_entity.pdbx_description
1 polymer ?
#
loop_
_entity_poly.entity_id
_entity_poly.type
_entity_poly.pdbx_seq_one_letter_code
_entity_poly.pdbx_strand_id
1 'polypeptide(L)' 'TNAHIARATLEAICYQTRDVADAMSQDSGVGLQVLRVDGGMTSNNLLMQQISDALGVPVERPLFAETVSLGAAY' A
#
# COMPACT_ATOMS: atom_id res chain seq x y z
N THR A 1 -21.86 4.49 12.63
CA THR A 1 -21.16 4.14 13.89
C THR A 1 -19.69 4.49 13.73
N ASN A 2 -18.95 4.70 14.83
CA ASN A 2 -17.52 5.07 14.77
C ASN A 2 -16.67 4.04 14.01
N ALA A 3 -17.06 2.76 14.07
CA ALA A 3 -16.41 1.69 13.29
C ALA A 3 -16.49 1.90 11.77
N HIS A 4 -17.61 2.42 11.25
CA HIS A 4 -17.74 2.72 9.82
C HIS A 4 -16.83 3.88 9.40
N ILE A 5 -16.62 4.87 10.28
CA ILE A 5 -15.70 5.98 9.99
C ILE A 5 -14.25 5.49 9.96
N ALA A 6 -13.83 4.70 10.96
CA ALA A 6 -12.48 4.12 10.97
C ALA A 6 -12.22 3.25 9.72
N ARG A 7 -13.22 2.46 9.30
CA ARG A 7 -13.14 1.67 8.07
C ARG A 7 -13.06 2.56 6.82
N ALA A 8 -13.89 3.59 6.73
CA ALA A 8 -13.85 4.54 5.61
C ALA A 8 -12.50 5.24 5.49
N THR A 9 -11.83 5.54 6.61
CA THR A 9 -10.45 6.07 6.58
C THR A 9 -9.45 5.09 5.98
N LEU A 10 -9.53 3.80 6.33
CA LEU A 10 -8.67 2.77 5.73
C LEU A 10 -8.96 2.59 4.23
N GLU A 11 -10.24 2.58 3.85
CA GLU A 11 -10.66 2.49 2.44
C GLU A 11 -10.18 3.70 1.63
N ALA A 12 -10.23 4.91 2.20
CA ALA A 12 -9.71 6.11 1.55
C ALA A 12 -8.21 6.00 1.24
N ILE A 13 -7.40 5.42 2.14
CA ILE A 13 -5.97 5.17 1.90
C ILE A 13 -5.78 4.19 0.74
N CYS A 14 -6.62 3.15 0.64
CA CYS A 14 -6.55 2.19 -0.45
C CYS A 14 -6.86 2.85 -1.80
N TYR A 15 -7.91 3.67 -1.87
CA TYR A 15 -8.27 4.38 -3.10
C TYR A 15 -7.20 5.38 -3.53
N GLN A 16 -6.64 6.15 -2.60
CA GLN A 16 -5.52 7.06 -2.92
C GLN A 16 -4.31 6.31 -3.45
N THR A 17 -4.00 5.15 -2.89
CA THR A 17 -2.89 4.30 -3.37
C THR A 17 -3.14 3.81 -4.80
N ARG A 18 -4.39 3.42 -5.09
CA ARG A 18 -4.80 2.99 -6.42
C ARG A 18 -4.70 4.10 -7.46
N ASP A 19 -5.18 5.30 -7.14
CA ASP A 19 -5.14 6.43 -8.07
C ASP A 19 -3.70 6.74 -8.50
N VAL A 20 -2.75 6.69 -7.56
CA VAL A 20 -1.32 6.89 -7.86
C VAL A 20 -0.75 5.71 -8.66
N ALA A 21 -1.09 4.47 -8.32
CA ALA A 21 -0.62 3.30 -9.05
C ALA A 21 -1.12 3.27 -10.51
N ASP A 22 -2.38 3.66 -10.73
CA ASP A 22 -2.99 3.77 -12.06
C ASP A 22 -2.31 4.86 -12.88
N ALA A 23 -2.01 6.02 -12.28
CA ALA A 23 -1.25 7.09 -12.92
C ALA A 23 0.18 6.65 -13.29
N MET A 24 0.89 5.99 -12.36
CA MET A 24 2.24 5.45 -12.61
C MET A 24 2.25 4.43 -13.75
N SER A 25 1.23 3.57 -13.83
CA SER A 25 1.11 2.56 -14.88
C SER A 25 0.86 3.20 -16.25
N GLN A 26 0.06 4.28 -16.29
CA GLN A 26 -0.21 5.04 -17.52
C GLN A 26 1.04 5.79 -18.00
N ASP A 27 1.76 6.45 -17.10
CA ASP A 27 2.92 7.27 -17.45
C ASP A 27 4.15 6.43 -17.83
N SER A 28 4.36 5.31 -17.15
CA SER A 28 5.51 4.42 -17.40
C SER A 28 5.28 3.41 -18.53
N GLY A 29 4.01 3.09 -18.84
CA GLY A 29 3.64 1.99 -19.72
C GLY A 29 3.94 0.60 -19.15
N VAL A 30 4.33 0.50 -17.87
CA VAL A 30 4.66 -0.75 -17.19
C VAL A 30 3.55 -1.10 -16.20
N GLY A 31 2.97 -2.29 -16.35
CA GLY A 31 2.00 -2.81 -15.40
C GLY A 31 2.64 -3.17 -14.06
N LEU A 32 2.06 -2.68 -12.97
CA LEU A 32 2.45 -3.07 -11.61
C LEU A 32 2.18 -4.57 -11.42
N GLN A 33 3.21 -5.35 -11.07
CA GLN A 33 3.07 -6.80 -10.81
C GLN A 33 3.05 -7.13 -9.32
N VAL A 34 3.74 -6.35 -8.50
CA VAL A 34 3.80 -6.50 -7.05
C VAL A 34 3.96 -5.12 -6.43
N LEU A 35 3.27 -4.87 -5.31
CA LEU A 35 3.46 -3.64 -4.54
C LEU A 35 4.29 -3.94 -3.30
N ARG A 36 5.49 -3.36 -3.23
CA ARG A 36 6.32 -3.39 -2.02
C ARG A 36 5.97 -2.23 -1.12
N VAL A 37 5.72 -2.50 0.15
CA VAL A 37 5.24 -1.52 1.13
C VAL A 37 6.15 -1.46 2.34
N ASP A 38 6.28 -0.29 2.94
CA ASP A 38 7.02 -0.07 4.19
C ASP A 38 6.33 0.96 5.09
N GLY A 39 6.89 1.16 6.29
CA GLY A 39 6.38 2.12 7.27
C GLY A 39 5.33 1.55 8.23
N GLY A 40 5.00 2.32 9.26
CA GLY A 40 4.21 1.84 10.41
C GLY A 40 2.82 1.31 10.07
N MET A 41 2.15 1.86 9.05
CA MET A 41 0.81 1.42 8.65
C MET A 41 0.78 0.02 8.06
N THR A 42 1.93 -0.49 7.57
CA THR A 42 2.02 -1.85 7.02
C THR A 42 1.80 -2.93 8.06
N SER A 43 1.87 -2.60 9.35
CA SER A 43 1.51 -3.51 10.45
C SER A 43 0.02 -3.88 10.47
N ASN A 44 -0.84 -3.08 9.84
CA ASN A 44 -2.27 -3.34 9.77
C ASN A 44 -2.60 -4.31 8.62
N ASN A 45 -2.83 -5.58 8.97
CA ASN A 45 -3.13 -6.63 7.99
C ASN A 45 -4.43 -6.40 7.22
N LEU A 46 -5.44 -5.75 7.81
CA LEU A 46 -6.68 -5.42 7.10
C LEU A 46 -6.40 -4.42 5.99
N LEU A 47 -5.62 -3.37 6.29
CA LEU A 47 -5.22 -2.38 5.29
C LEU A 47 -4.41 -3.04 4.16
N MET A 48 -3.46 -3.92 4.48
CA MET A 48 -2.65 -4.61 3.47
C MET A 48 -3.51 -5.47 2.54
N GLN A 49 -4.50 -6.18 3.09
CA GLN A 49 -5.44 -6.94 2.28
C GLN A 49 -6.30 -6.03 1.40
N GLN A 50 -6.84 -4.94 1.95
CA GLN A 50 -7.67 -4.00 1.18
C GLN A 50 -6.89 -3.32 0.04
N ILE A 51 -5.60 -3.00 0.25
CA ILE A 51 -4.74 -2.48 -0.82
C ILE A 51 -4.51 -3.53 -1.91
N SER A 52 -4.22 -4.78 -1.53
CA SER A 52 -4.05 -5.88 -2.48
C SER A 52 -5.32 -6.12 -3.30
N ASP A 53 -6.49 -6.11 -2.65
CA ASP A 53 -7.78 -6.27 -3.31
C ASP A 53 -8.10 -5.09 -4.25
N ALA A 54 -7.76 -3.86 -3.83
CA ALA A 54 -8.03 -2.67 -4.63
C ALA A 54 -7.16 -2.59 -5.90
N LEU A 55 -5.90 -3.03 -5.82
CA LEU A 55 -4.94 -3.00 -6.92
C LEU A 55 -4.95 -4.28 -7.78
N GLY A 56 -5.43 -5.40 -7.24
CA GLY A 56 -5.42 -6.70 -7.91
C GLY A 56 -4.01 -7.33 -8.03
N VAL A 57 -3.05 -6.86 -7.23
CA VAL A 57 -1.66 -7.34 -7.23
C VAL A 57 -1.24 -7.73 -5.82
N PRO A 58 -0.26 -8.65 -5.66
CA PRO A 58 0.25 -9.01 -4.35
C PRO A 58 0.95 -7.82 -3.67
N VAL A 59 0.75 -7.70 -2.35
CA VAL A 59 1.42 -6.71 -1.50
C VAL A 59 2.49 -7.41 -0.66
N GLU A 60 3.75 -7.02 -0.85
CA GLU A 60 4.90 -7.58 -0.13
C GLU A 60 5.35 -6.62 0.97
N ARG A 61 5.31 -7.10 2.22
CA ARG A 61 5.86 -6.39 3.38
C ARG A 61 7.22 -6.98 3.77
N PRO A 62 8.29 -6.17 3.88
CA PRO A 62 9.59 -6.64 4.33
C PRO A 62 9.54 -7.10 5.80
N LEU A 63 10.45 -8.01 6.16
CA LEU A 63 10.61 -8.45 7.56
C LEU A 63 11.03 -7.31 8.48
N PHE A 64 11.74 -6.31 7.95
CA PHE A 64 12.14 -5.10 8.65
C PHE A 64 11.23 -3.95 8.22
N ALA A 65 10.38 -3.46 9.13
CA ALA A 65 9.35 -2.47 8.82
C ALA A 65 9.92 -1.07 8.47
N GLU A 66 11.14 -0.77 8.90
CA GLU A 66 11.84 0.49 8.60
C GLU A 66 12.94 0.30 7.55
N THR A 67 12.53 0.25 6.29
CA THR A 67 13.41 0.31 5.12
C THR A 67 14.13 1.65 5.00
N VAL A 68 13.54 2.74 5.51
CA VAL A 68 14.13 4.09 5.49
C VAL A 68 15.50 4.11 6.17
N SER A 69 15.55 3.56 7.40
CA SER A 69 16.77 3.47 8.21
C SER A 69 17.80 2.53 7.58
N LEU A 70 17.35 1.44 6.93
CA LEU A 70 18.22 0.54 6.18
C LEU A 70 18.82 1.22 4.94
N GLY A 71 18.03 1.99 4.19
CA GLY A 71 18.49 2.68 2.98
C GLY A 71 19.55 3.74 3.26
N ALA A 72 19.50 4.41 4.41
CA ALA A 72 20.53 5.37 4.83
C ALA A 72 21.85 4.71 5.28
N ALA A 73 21.80 3.42 5.64
CA ALA A 73 22.97 2.68 6.12
C ALA A 73 23.78 1.99 5.01
N TYR A 74 23.18 1.77 3.83
CA TYR A 74 23.84 1.24 2.63
C TYR A 74 24.55 2.33 1.84
#